data_AF-A0A554JSZ2-F1
#
_entry.id   AF-A0A554JSZ2-F1
#
_cell.length_a   1.000
_cell.length_b   1.000
_cell.length_c   1.000
_cell.angle_alpha   90.00
_cell.angle_beta   90.00
_cell.angle_gamma   90.00
#
_symmetry.space_group_name_H-M   'P 1'
#
loop_
_entity.id
_entity.type
_entity.pdbx_description
1 polymer ?
#
loop_
_entity_poly.entity_id
_entity_poly.type
_entity_poly.pdbx_seq_one_letter_code
_entity_poly.pdbx_strand_id
1 'polypeptide(L)'
;MLQEYAMTPLVSATFLLFFIFGIFVVHVFSILGGWYLAFTWIDIPLHIAGGAWVASLFFYLWDNYLSQYPRMFPRWFLLVLVVGFVMAVGVFWEWFEYGYDYFFAKEKASWRAQLGLPDTMGDLFSDFVGGLLLGWYFICKDKNQQKKVY
;
A
#
# COMPACT_ATOMS: atom_id res chain seq x y z
N MET A 1 6.37 39.75 5.30
CA MET A 1 5.89 38.50 5.92
C MET A 1 5.23 37.68 4.84
N LEU A 2 5.97 36.77 4.21
CA LEU A 2 5.36 35.75 3.36
C LEU A 2 4.79 34.71 4.33
N GLN A 3 3.47 34.65 4.43
CA GLN A 3 2.83 33.54 5.09
C GLN A 3 3.19 32.31 4.28
N GLU A 4 4.04 31.43 4.82
CA GLU A 4 4.22 30.09 4.26
C GLU A 4 2.83 29.47 4.23
N TYR A 5 2.22 29.41 3.04
CA TYR A 5 1.03 28.62 2.82
C TYR A 5 1.46 27.16 2.97
N ALA A 6 1.45 26.66 4.20
CA ALA A 6 1.65 25.26 4.50
C ALA A 6 0.56 24.49 3.74
N MET A 7 0.98 23.79 2.68
CA MET A 7 0.08 22.92 1.92
C MET A 7 -0.54 21.91 2.89
N THR A 8 -1.85 21.78 2.86
CA THR A 8 -2.54 20.79 3.70
C THR A 8 -2.03 19.39 3.33
N PRO A 9 -1.57 18.56 4.30
CA PRO A 9 -1.04 17.24 4.01
C PRO A 9 -2.08 16.39 3.28
N LEU A 10 -1.61 15.58 2.33
CA LEU A 10 -2.46 14.73 1.49
C LEU A 10 -3.14 13.62 2.30
N VAL A 11 -2.43 13.13 3.32
CA VAL A 11 -2.77 11.98 4.16
C VAL A 11 -2.50 12.32 5.62
N SER A 12 -3.40 11.91 6.54
CA SER A 12 -3.19 12.03 7.99
C SER A 12 -2.81 10.70 8.63
N ALA A 13 -2.14 10.74 9.78
CA ALA A 13 -1.80 9.54 10.55
C ALA A 13 -3.07 8.76 10.97
N THR A 14 -4.12 9.47 11.38
CA THR A 14 -5.41 8.87 11.74
C THR A 14 -5.99 8.06 10.58
N PHE A 15 -5.96 8.61 9.35
CA PHE A 15 -6.42 7.88 8.17
C PHE A 15 -5.61 6.59 7.96
N LEU A 16 -4.27 6.66 8.05
CA LEU A 16 -3.42 5.48 7.90
C LEU A 16 -3.73 4.40 8.93
N LEU A 17 -3.92 4.79 10.19
CA LEU A 17 -4.20 3.87 11.29
C LEU A 17 -5.55 3.17 11.10
N PHE A 18 -6.61 3.91 10.75
CA PHE A 18 -7.91 3.28 10.48
C PHE A 18 -7.89 2.40 9.24
N PHE A 19 -7.15 2.79 8.21
CA PHE A 19 -7.06 2.02 6.98
C PHE A 19 -6.33 0.69 7.20
N ILE A 20 -5.13 0.70 7.83
CA ILE A 20 -4.43 -0.56 8.14
C ILE A 20 -5.20 -1.41 9.15
N PHE A 21 -5.87 -0.78 10.12
CA PHE A 21 -6.72 -1.50 11.06
C PHE A 21 -7.88 -2.20 10.35
N GLY A 22 -8.49 -1.56 9.36
CA GLY A 22 -9.53 -2.19 8.52
C GLY A 22 -9.01 -3.42 7.78
N ILE A 23 -7.84 -3.31 7.14
CA ILE A 23 -7.17 -4.43 6.46
C ILE A 23 -6.91 -5.57 7.46
N PHE A 24 -6.32 -5.23 8.62
CA PHE A 24 -6.00 -6.19 9.68
C PHE A 24 -7.25 -6.94 10.17
N VAL A 25 -8.36 -6.22 10.42
CA VAL A 25 -9.62 -6.83 10.84
C VAL A 25 -10.09 -7.84 9.79
N VAL A 26 -10.17 -7.44 8.52
CA VAL A 26 -10.62 -8.35 7.45
C VAL A 26 -9.70 -9.58 7.35
N HIS A 27 -8.38 -9.39 7.43
CA HIS A 27 -7.41 -10.48 7.40
C HIS A 27 -7.59 -11.47 8.57
N VAL A 28 -7.71 -10.98 9.81
CA VAL A 28 -7.93 -11.83 11.00
C VAL A 28 -9.23 -12.62 10.89
N PHE A 29 -10.34 -11.99 10.49
CA PHE A 29 -11.60 -12.69 10.29
C PHE A 29 -11.52 -13.71 9.15
N SER A 30 -10.73 -13.41 8.11
CA SER A 30 -10.50 -14.34 6.99
C SER A 30 -9.75 -15.59 7.44
N ILE A 31 -8.75 -15.45 8.32
CA ILE A 31 -8.04 -16.59 8.92
C ILE A 31 -8.97 -17.38 9.82
N LEU A 32 -9.61 -16.72 10.79
CA LEU A 32 -10.45 -17.40 11.80
C LEU A 32 -11.68 -18.09 11.18
N GLY A 33 -12.23 -17.50 10.11
CA GLY A 33 -13.36 -18.05 9.36
C GLY A 33 -12.98 -19.05 8.28
N GLY A 34 -11.68 -19.29 8.04
CA GLY A 34 -11.21 -20.15 6.95
C GLY A 34 -11.54 -19.62 5.55
N TRP A 35 -11.73 -18.31 5.40
CA TRP A 35 -12.15 -17.68 4.14
C TRP A 35 -11.08 -17.77 3.07
N TYR A 36 -9.80 -17.83 3.43
CA TYR A 36 -8.72 -18.09 2.46
C TYR A 36 -8.88 -19.44 1.74
N LEU A 37 -9.51 -20.42 2.39
CA LEU A 37 -9.80 -21.72 1.78
C LEU A 37 -11.14 -21.72 1.04
N ALA A 38 -12.15 -21.02 1.56
CA ALA A 38 -13.50 -20.98 0.98
C ALA A 38 -13.62 -20.01 -0.20
N PHE A 39 -12.87 -18.91 -0.16
CA PHE A 39 -12.91 -17.78 -1.07
C PHE A 39 -11.48 -17.37 -1.43
N THR A 40 -10.85 -18.14 -2.33
CA THR A 40 -9.45 -17.93 -2.75
C THR A 40 -9.18 -16.55 -3.37
N TRP A 41 -10.22 -15.80 -3.73
CA TRP A 41 -10.09 -14.44 -4.26
C TRP A 41 -9.98 -13.37 -3.17
N ILE A 42 -10.15 -13.70 -1.89
CA ILE A 42 -10.19 -12.72 -0.80
C ILE A 42 -8.85 -12.00 -0.58
N ASP A 43 -7.75 -12.60 -1.01
CA ASP A 43 -6.43 -11.98 -0.92
C ASP A 43 -6.26 -10.81 -1.89
N ILE A 44 -6.84 -10.92 -3.08
CA ILE A 44 -6.76 -9.89 -4.13
C ILE A 44 -7.18 -8.51 -3.61
N PRO A 45 -8.38 -8.30 -3.02
CA PRO A 45 -8.75 -7.00 -2.49
C PRO A 45 -7.92 -6.59 -1.26
N LEU A 46 -7.36 -7.53 -0.49
CA LEU A 46 -6.47 -7.21 0.63
C LEU A 46 -5.12 -6.68 0.14
N HIS A 47 -4.53 -7.27 -0.90
CA HIS A 47 -3.31 -6.76 -1.54
C HIS A 47 -3.56 -5.44 -2.27
N ILE A 48 -4.68 -5.28 -2.99
CA ILE A 48 -5.04 -3.96 -3.54
C ILE A 48 -5.15 -2.91 -2.43
N ALA A 49 -5.78 -3.25 -1.30
CA ALA A 49 -5.87 -2.35 -0.15
C ALA A 49 -4.49 -2.10 0.49
N GLY A 50 -3.63 -3.11 0.57
CA GLY A 50 -2.26 -3.04 1.06
C GLY A 50 -1.40 -2.10 0.22
N GLY A 51 -1.35 -2.31 -1.09
CA GLY A 51 -0.65 -1.42 -2.02
C GLY A 51 -1.16 0.02 -1.97
N ALA A 52 -2.49 0.21 -1.86
CA ALA A 52 -3.09 1.53 -1.68
C ALA A 52 -2.69 2.16 -0.33
N TRP A 53 -2.65 1.38 0.75
CA TRP A 53 -2.19 1.85 2.06
C TRP A 53 -0.72 2.27 2.03
N VAL A 54 0.16 1.48 1.40
CA VAL A 54 1.59 1.80 1.27
C VAL A 54 1.80 3.05 0.40
N ALA A 55 1.01 3.24 -0.66
CA ALA A 55 1.04 4.50 -1.42
C ALA A 55 0.62 5.70 -0.55
N SER A 56 -0.39 5.54 0.32
CA SER A 56 -0.78 6.58 1.29
C SER A 56 0.35 6.88 2.28
N LEU A 57 1.03 5.83 2.76
CA LEU A 57 2.17 5.94 3.65
C LEU A 57 3.31 6.72 2.98
N PHE A 58 3.60 6.46 1.70
CA PHE A 58 4.61 7.22 0.95
C PHE A 58 4.33 8.73 0.98
N PHE A 59 3.09 9.15 0.66
CA PHE A 59 2.73 10.58 0.68
C PHE A 59 2.73 11.17 2.09
N TYR A 60 2.27 10.41 3.10
CA TYR A 60 2.37 10.82 4.50
C TYR A 60 3.82 11.06 4.91
N LEU A 61 4.71 10.12 4.61
CA LEU A 61 6.13 10.25 4.94
C LEU A 61 6.76 11.44 4.21
N TRP A 62 6.40 11.65 2.94
CA TRP A 62 6.89 12.78 2.19
C TRP A 62 6.44 14.12 2.81
N ASP A 63 5.15 14.27 3.09
CA ASP A 63 4.58 15.51 3.61
C ASP A 63 5.11 15.86 5.02
N ASN A 64 5.42 14.86 5.85
CA ASN A 64 5.81 15.10 7.24
C ASN A 64 7.32 15.10 7.47
N TYR A 65 8.09 14.36 6.66
CA TYR A 65 9.54 14.18 6.89
C TYR A 65 10.41 14.61 5.72
N LEU A 66 9.84 14.80 4.53
CA LEU A 66 10.55 15.27 3.33
C LEU A 66 9.95 16.57 2.80
N SER A 67 9.25 17.34 3.63
CA SER A 67 8.56 18.58 3.24
C SER A 67 9.50 19.64 2.64
N GLN A 68 10.78 19.62 3.04
CA GLN A 68 11.83 20.47 2.47
C GLN A 68 12.17 20.14 0.99
N TYR A 69 11.75 18.97 0.50
CA TYR A 69 11.92 18.53 -0.88
C TYR A 69 10.58 18.68 -1.62
N PRO A 70 10.34 19.80 -2.31
CA PRO A 70 9.10 19.99 -3.05
C PRO A 70 8.99 18.95 -4.16
N ARG A 71 7.77 18.44 -4.38
CA ARG A 71 7.46 17.45 -5.44
C ARG A 71 7.45 18.10 -6.83
N MET A 72 8.59 18.64 -7.25
CA MET A 72 8.76 19.31 -8.56
C MET A 72 9.00 18.35 -9.73
N PHE A 73 8.93 17.04 -9.48
CA PHE A 73 9.14 16.03 -10.49
C PHE A 73 7.96 15.92 -11.47
N PRO A 74 8.20 15.50 -12.72
CA PRO A 74 7.12 15.12 -13.63
C PRO A 74 6.22 14.05 -13.02
N ARG A 75 4.92 14.10 -13.31
CA ARG A 75 3.91 13.18 -12.75
C ARG A 75 4.26 11.70 -12.95
N TRP A 76 4.76 11.35 -14.12
CA TRP A 76 5.15 9.98 -14.44
C TRP A 76 6.30 9.50 -13.54
N PHE A 77 7.23 10.39 -13.18
CA PHE A 77 8.36 10.06 -12.33
C PHE A 77 7.91 9.88 -10.87
N LEU A 78 7.05 10.76 -10.36
CA LEU A 78 6.41 10.56 -9.06
C LEU A 78 5.64 9.25 -8.98
N LEU A 79 4.96 8.88 -10.08
CA LEU A 79 4.22 7.62 -10.16
C LEU A 79 5.16 6.42 -10.08
N VAL A 80 6.29 6.46 -10.78
CA VAL A 80 7.34 5.42 -10.67
C VAL A 80 7.90 5.34 -9.26
N LEU A 81 8.13 6.48 -8.59
CA LEU A 81 8.63 6.48 -7.21
C LEU A 81 7.65 5.85 -6.22
N VAL A 82 6.38 6.25 -6.25
CA VAL A 82 5.38 5.71 -5.31
C VAL A 82 5.10 4.23 -5.60
N VAL A 83 4.98 3.84 -6.87
CA VAL A 83 4.79 2.43 -7.24
C VAL A 83 6.03 1.61 -6.90
N GLY A 84 7.24 2.12 -7.14
CA GLY A 84 8.48 1.45 -6.74
C GLY A 84 8.57 1.23 -5.23
N PHE A 85 8.14 2.23 -4.43
CA PHE A 85 8.04 2.09 -2.99
C PHE A 85 7.03 1.01 -2.57
N VAL A 86 5.85 0.99 -3.21
CA VAL A 86 4.84 -0.06 -3.00
C VAL A 86 5.39 -1.44 -3.32
N MET A 87 6.03 -1.61 -4.48
CA MET A 87 6.59 -2.90 -4.89
C MET A 87 7.71 -3.38 -3.96
N ALA A 88 8.53 -2.47 -3.43
CA ALA A 88 9.56 -2.85 -2.46
C ALA A 88 8.93 -3.42 -1.18
N VAL A 89 7.87 -2.78 -0.66
CA VAL A 89 7.13 -3.30 0.51
C VAL A 89 6.42 -4.61 0.19
N GLY A 90 5.79 -4.73 -0.99
CA GLY A 90 5.16 -5.97 -1.44
C GLY A 90 6.14 -7.14 -1.49
N VAL A 91 7.34 -6.96 -2.06
CA VAL A 91 8.38 -8.00 -2.06
C VAL A 91 8.79 -8.42 -0.64
N PHE A 92 8.89 -7.47 0.30
CA PHE A 92 9.16 -7.81 1.69
C PHE A 92 8.02 -8.58 2.35
N TRP A 93 6.77 -8.31 1.96
CA TRP A 93 5.61 -9.08 2.42
C TRP A 93 5.64 -10.51 1.90
N GLU A 94 5.90 -10.72 0.60
CA GLU A 94 6.06 -12.06 0.02
C GLU A 94 7.20 -12.85 0.67
N TRP A 95 8.31 -12.18 1.01
CA TRP A 95 9.40 -12.82 1.76
C TRP A 95 8.99 -13.21 3.18
N PHE A 96 8.15 -12.41 3.82
CA PHE A 96 7.58 -12.73 5.12
C PHE A 96 6.66 -13.95 5.03
N GLU A 97 5.78 -14.02 4.03
CA GLU A 97 4.89 -15.17 3.83
C GLU A 97 5.65 -16.45 3.49
N TYR A 98 6.61 -16.37 2.57
CA TYR A 98 7.53 -17.47 2.29
C TYR A 98 8.25 -17.92 3.57
N GLY A 99 8.74 -16.97 4.37
CA GLY A 99 9.39 -17.25 5.65
C GLY A 99 8.44 -17.95 6.62
N TYR A 100 7.21 -17.47 6.73
CA TYR A 100 6.17 -18.08 7.56
C TYR A 100 5.91 -19.53 7.14
N ASP A 101 5.74 -19.77 5.84
CA ASP A 101 5.51 -21.10 5.30
C ASP A 101 6.69 -22.03 5.53
N TYR A 102 7.90 -21.51 5.32
CA TYR A 102 9.12 -22.26 5.50
C TYR A 102 9.35 -22.62 6.97
N PHE A 103 9.04 -21.76 7.95
CA PHE A 103 9.33 -22.05 9.35
C PHE A 103 8.16 -22.68 10.11
N PHE A 104 6.91 -22.36 9.78
CA PHE A 104 5.74 -22.67 10.61
C PHE A 104 4.65 -23.50 9.90
N ALA A 105 4.55 -23.48 8.57
CA ALA A 105 3.46 -24.15 7.84
C ALA A 105 3.90 -25.33 6.94
N LYS A 106 5.10 -25.89 7.16
CA LYS A 106 5.68 -26.97 6.32
C LYS A 106 4.73 -28.13 6.00
N GLU A 107 4.00 -28.61 7.01
CA GLU A 107 3.21 -29.85 6.92
C GLU A 107 1.71 -29.62 6.66
N LYS A 108 1.19 -28.43 6.95
CA LYS A 108 -0.25 -28.16 6.84
C LYS A 108 -0.54 -27.20 5.70
N ALA A 109 -0.91 -27.77 4.55
CA ALA A 109 -1.29 -27.01 3.35
C ALA A 109 -2.37 -25.94 3.63
N SER A 110 -3.26 -26.18 4.60
CA SER A 110 -4.33 -25.25 4.97
C SER A 110 -3.88 -24.02 5.75
N TRP A 111 -2.63 -23.98 6.22
CA TRP A 111 -2.05 -22.87 6.98
C TRP A 111 -0.96 -22.16 6.21
N ARG A 112 -0.80 -22.45 4.92
CA ARG A 112 0.17 -21.72 4.09
C ARG A 112 -0.36 -20.32 3.83
N ALA A 113 0.51 -19.34 4.02
CA ALA A 113 0.29 -17.98 3.58
C ALA A 113 0.44 -17.89 2.06
N GLN A 114 1.40 -18.62 1.48
CA GLN A 114 1.67 -18.60 0.05
C GLN A 114 1.28 -19.92 -0.63
N LEU A 115 0.43 -19.85 -1.66
CA LEU A 115 -0.06 -21.01 -2.42
C LEU A 115 0.82 -21.34 -3.64
N GLY A 116 1.87 -20.56 -3.89
CA GLY A 116 2.92 -20.84 -4.87
C GLY A 116 3.33 -19.61 -5.68
N LEU A 117 3.98 -19.84 -6.83
CA LEU A 117 4.43 -18.76 -7.71
C LEU A 117 3.27 -17.93 -8.32
N PRO A 118 2.15 -18.53 -8.78
CA PRO A 118 1.04 -17.75 -9.33
C PRO A 118 0.39 -16.83 -8.30
N ASP A 119 0.38 -17.24 -7.04
CA ASP A 119 -0.16 -16.52 -5.89
C ASP A 119 0.65 -15.24 -5.66
N THR A 120 1.93 -15.39 -5.32
CA THR A 120 2.90 -14.28 -5.18
C THR A 120 2.91 -13.30 -6.34
N MET A 121 2.82 -13.80 -7.58
CA MET A 121 2.78 -12.91 -8.74
C MET A 121 1.44 -12.14 -8.83
N GLY A 122 0.34 -12.77 -8.42
CA GLY A 122 -0.97 -12.15 -8.31
C GLY A 122 -1.04 -11.12 -7.19
N ASP A 123 -0.40 -11.38 -6.06
CA ASP A 123 -0.34 -10.51 -4.88
C ASP A 123 0.48 -9.26 -5.17
N LEU A 124 1.68 -9.43 -5.73
CA LEU A 124 2.50 -8.31 -6.22
C LEU A 124 1.79 -7.48 -7.30
N PHE A 125 1.02 -8.13 -8.19
CA PHE A 125 0.23 -7.41 -9.19
C PHE A 125 -0.94 -6.64 -8.55
N SER A 126 -1.57 -7.22 -7.53
CA SER A 126 -2.66 -6.59 -6.78
C SER A 126 -2.16 -5.38 -5.99
N ASP A 127 -1.00 -5.50 -5.34
CA ASP A 127 -0.29 -4.39 -4.69
C ASP A 127 0.02 -3.27 -5.70
N PHE A 128 0.55 -3.64 -6.88
CA PHE A 128 0.82 -2.69 -7.96
C PHE A 128 -0.43 -1.91 -8.36
N VAL A 129 -1.57 -2.59 -8.56
CA VAL A 129 -2.84 -1.95 -8.93
C VAL A 129 -3.30 -0.98 -7.85
N GLY A 130 -3.28 -1.40 -6.58
CA GLY A 130 -3.65 -0.54 -5.45
C GLY A 130 -2.76 0.70 -5.33
N GLY A 131 -1.45 0.49 -5.41
CA GLY A 131 -0.44 1.55 -5.36
C GLY A 131 -0.55 2.53 -6.54
N LEU A 132 -0.78 2.02 -7.75
CA LEU A 132 -0.93 2.82 -8.97
C LEU A 132 -2.17 3.72 -8.89
N LEU A 133 -3.33 3.15 -8.54
CA LEU A 133 -4.60 3.89 -8.50
C LEU A 133 -4.55 5.00 -7.44
N LEU A 134 -4.14 4.67 -6.22
CA LEU A 134 -4.13 5.66 -5.15
C LEU A 134 -2.96 6.65 -5.28
N GLY A 135 -1.81 6.19 -5.76
CA GLY A 135 -0.68 7.05 -6.08
C GLY A 135 -1.04 8.10 -7.14
N TRP A 136 -1.70 7.68 -8.22
CA TRP A 136 -2.19 8.59 -9.25
C TRP A 136 -3.21 9.60 -8.71
N TYR A 137 -4.14 9.16 -7.86
CA TYR A 137 -5.11 10.03 -7.21
C TYR A 137 -4.42 11.15 -6.41
N PHE A 138 -3.43 10.83 -5.57
CA PHE A 138 -2.71 11.83 -4.78
C PHE A 138 -1.89 12.79 -5.63
N ILE A 139 -1.23 12.31 -6.69
CA ILE A 139 -0.49 13.17 -7.64
C ILE A 139 -1.42 14.18 -8.32
N CYS A 140 -2.63 13.76 -8.67
CA CYS A 140 -3.65 14.65 -9.24
C CYS A 140 -4.15 15.68 -8.21
N LYS A 141 -4.37 15.26 -6.95
CA LYS A 141 -4.82 16.12 -5.86
C LYS A 141 -3.77 17.18 -5.48
N ASP A 142 -2.50 16.80 -5.38
CA ASP A 142 -1.37 17.68 -5.04
C ASP A 142 -1.27 18.86 -6.02
N LYS A 143 -1.36 18.59 -7.34
CA LYS A 143 -1.35 19.64 -8.36
C LYS A 143 -2.53 20.61 -8.23
N ASN A 144 -3.72 20.09 -7.89
CA ASN A 144 -4.90 20.93 -7.70
C ASN A 144 -4.75 21.84 -6.47
N GLN A 145 -4.05 21.40 -5.43
CA GLN A 145 -3.71 22.26 -4.29
C GLN A 145 -2.70 23.34 -4.70
N GLN A 146 -1.64 22.98 -5.44
CA GLN A 146 -0.64 23.96 -5.92
C GLN A 146 -1.29 25.06 -6.78
N LYS A 147 -2.22 24.71 -7.68
CA LYS A 147 -2.95 25.68 -8.51
C LYS A 147 -3.82 26.66 -7.74
N LYS A 148 -4.24 26.36 -6.50
CA LYS A 148 -5.07 27.25 -5.69
C LYS A 148 -4.24 28.29 -4.92
N VAL A 149 -2.93 28.07 -4.82
CA VAL A 149 -1.99 28.95 -4.11
C VAL A 149 -1.44 30.05 -5.03
N TYR A 150 -1.46 29.82 -6.35
CA TYR A 150 -1.11 30.81 -7.37
C TYR A 150 -2.36 31.46 -7.98
#